data_AF-A0A317I7C1-F1
#
_entry.id   AF-A0A317I7C1-F1
#
_cell.length_a   1.000
_cell.length_b   1.000
_cell.length_c   1.000
_cell.angle_alpha   90.00
_cell.angle_beta   90.00
_cell.angle_gamma   90.00
#
_symmetry.space_group_name_H-M   'P 1'
#
loop_
_entity.id
_entity.type
_entity.pdbx_description
1 polymer ?
#
loop_
_entity_poly.entity_id
_entity_poly.type
_entity_poly.pdbx_seq_one_letter_code
_entity_poly.pdbx_strand_id
1 'polypeptide(L)'
;NEELRYNLSIPDIAEVWRRGSVIGSWLLDLASMALAENPNLSNFSGTVEDSGEGRWTVQAAIEEAVPAEVLSAALYTRFRSRKEHTFAERILSAMRYKFGGHIELKEAVKK
;
A
#
# COMPACT_ATOMS: atom_id res chain seq x y z
N ASN A 1 6.24 25.09 0.13
CA ASN A 1 5.81 25.10 -1.28
C ASN A 1 4.42 24.53 -1.38
N GLU A 2 3.48 25.43 -1.61
CA GLU A 2 2.04 25.22 -1.71
C GLU A 2 1.69 24.73 -3.14
N GLU A 3 2.37 23.68 -3.61
CA GLU A 3 2.67 23.62 -5.05
C GLU A 3 1.60 23.05 -5.98
N LEU A 4 0.49 22.46 -5.51
CA LEU A 4 -0.69 22.24 -6.36
C LEU A 4 -2.00 22.26 -5.53
N ARG A 5 -2.83 23.29 -5.74
CA ARG A 5 -4.15 23.48 -5.08
C ARG A 5 -5.27 22.66 -5.73
N TYR A 6 -5.05 21.37 -5.95
CA TYR A 6 -6.12 20.50 -6.44
C TYR A 6 -6.78 19.77 -5.28
N ASN A 7 -8.07 20.05 -5.08
CA ASN A 7 -8.91 19.23 -4.20
C ASN A 7 -9.35 17.98 -4.96
N LEU A 8 -8.44 17.01 -5.09
CA LEU A 8 -8.69 15.76 -5.81
C LEU A 8 -9.42 14.76 -4.93
N SER A 9 -10.55 14.27 -5.42
CA SER A 9 -11.27 13.14 -4.82
C SER A 9 -10.55 11.84 -5.18
N ILE A 10 -9.81 11.29 -4.21
CA ILE A 10 -9.10 10.01 -4.40
C ILE A 10 -10.07 8.83 -4.70
N PRO A 11 -11.25 8.72 -4.06
CA PRO A 11 -12.23 7.70 -4.43
C PRO A 11 -12.67 7.79 -5.90
N ASP A 12 -12.95 9.00 -6.40
CA ASP A 12 -13.38 9.18 -7.78
C ASP A 12 -12.25 8.88 -8.78
N ILE A 13 -11.00 9.23 -8.44
CA ILE A 13 -9.83 8.87 -9.26
C ILE A 13 -9.65 7.35 -9.32
N ALA A 14 -9.77 6.67 -8.19
CA ALA A 14 -9.68 5.21 -8.14
C ALA A 14 -10.78 4.56 -8.99
N GLU A 15 -11.99 5.14 -9.03
CA GLU A 15 -13.09 4.66 -9.87
C GLU A 15 -12.76 4.72 -11.36
N VAL A 16 -12.20 5.85 -11.81
CA VAL A 16 -11.80 6.05 -13.21
C VAL A 16 -10.75 5.03 -13.63
N TRP A 17 -9.83 4.65 -12.75
CA TRP A 17 -8.81 3.64 -13.08
C TRP A 17 -9.36 2.22 -13.20
N ARG A 18 -10.53 1.91 -12.62
CA ARG A 18 -11.12 0.56 -12.71
C ARG A 18 -11.58 0.18 -14.11
N ARG A 19 -11.88 1.15 -14.98
CA ARG A 19 -12.54 0.90 -16.27
C ARG A 19 -11.83 1.60 -17.41
N GLY A 20 -11.41 0.84 -18.41
CA GLY A 20 -10.78 1.37 -19.63
C GLY A 20 -9.34 1.88 -19.46
N SER A 21 -8.76 1.76 -18.26
CA SER A 21 -7.34 2.03 -18.03
C SER A 21 -6.48 0.78 -18.29
N VAL A 22 -5.19 0.98 -18.57
CA VAL A 22 -4.21 -0.12 -18.73
C VAL A 22 -3.94 -0.85 -17.40
N ILE A 23 -4.12 -0.17 -16.26
CA ILE A 23 -3.80 -0.69 -14.94
C ILE A 23 -4.99 -1.40 -14.25
N GLY A 24 -6.11 -1.55 -14.96
CA GLY A 24 -7.29 -2.27 -14.48
C GLY A 24 -6.93 -3.64 -13.92
N SER A 25 -7.30 -3.90 -12.68
CA SER A 25 -6.93 -5.12 -11.96
C SER A 25 -7.83 -5.36 -10.76
N TRP A 26 -7.87 -6.61 -10.29
CA TRP A 26 -8.58 -6.95 -9.06
C TRP A 26 -8.10 -6.13 -7.85
N LEU A 27 -6.79 -5.81 -7.77
CA LEU A 27 -6.27 -4.96 -6.69
C LEU A 27 -6.84 -3.54 -6.73
N LEU A 28 -7.06 -2.96 -7.92
CA LEU A 28 -7.74 -1.67 -8.04
C LEU A 28 -9.22 -1.76 -7.65
N ASP A 29 -9.88 -2.89 -7.91
CA ASP A 29 -11.25 -3.10 -7.44
C ASP A 29 -11.32 -3.03 -5.92
N LEU A 30 -10.40 -3.70 -5.22
CA LEU A 30 -10.32 -3.69 -3.77
C LEU A 30 -9.97 -2.31 -3.20
N ALA A 31 -9.05 -1.59 -3.85
CA ALA A 31 -8.68 -0.23 -3.44
C ALA A 31 -9.87 0.73 -3.56
N SER A 32 -10.59 0.69 -4.69
CA SER A 32 -11.80 1.49 -4.91
C SER A 32 -12.90 1.14 -3.89
N MET A 33 -13.14 -0.15 -3.61
CA MET A 33 -14.10 -0.57 -2.59
C MET A 33 -13.75 -0.02 -1.21
N ALA A 34 -12.47 -0.12 -0.81
CA ALA A 34 -12.02 0.41 0.48
C ALA A 34 -12.17 1.93 0.57
N LEU A 35 -11.86 2.65 -0.51
CA LEU A 35 -12.01 4.10 -0.60
C LEU A 35 -13.48 4.55 -0.60
N ALA A 36 -14.39 3.79 -1.22
CA ALA A 36 -15.82 4.07 -1.19
C ALA A 36 -16.42 3.89 0.21
N GLU A 37 -15.94 2.90 0.98
CA GLU A 37 -16.37 2.66 2.35
C GLU A 37 -15.78 3.67 3.34
N ASN A 38 -14.50 4.00 3.21
CA ASN A 38 -13.81 4.96 4.07
C ASN A 38 -12.76 5.77 3.27
N PRO A 39 -13.13 6.94 2.72
CA PRO A 39 -12.23 7.74 1.89
C PRO A 39 -10.92 8.14 2.56
N ASN A 40 -10.93 8.27 3.90
CA ASN A 40 -9.76 8.66 4.68
C ASN A 40 -8.95 7.46 5.19
N LEU A 41 -9.47 6.24 5.02
CA LEU A 41 -8.88 4.98 5.49
C LEU A 41 -8.44 5.05 6.96
N SER A 42 -9.20 5.76 7.77
CA SER A 42 -8.90 6.08 9.17
C SER A 42 -8.84 4.86 10.09
N ASN A 43 -9.34 3.71 9.64
CA ASN A 43 -9.26 2.43 10.33
C ASN A 43 -7.91 1.71 10.14
N PHE A 44 -7.02 2.24 9.31
CA PHE A 44 -5.68 1.72 9.08
C PHE A 44 -4.63 2.73 9.57
N SER A 45 -3.66 2.26 10.36
CA SER A 45 -2.48 3.05 10.72
C SER A 45 -1.62 3.31 9.49
N GLY A 46 -1.51 2.34 8.59
CA GLY A 46 -0.53 2.34 7.49
C GLY A 46 0.76 1.62 7.86
N THR A 47 0.81 0.88 8.97
CA THR A 47 1.92 -0.04 9.25
C THR A 47 1.72 -1.32 8.46
N VAL A 48 2.49 -1.49 7.38
CA VAL A 48 2.33 -2.61 6.45
C VAL A 48 3.25 -3.76 6.85
N GLU A 49 2.66 -4.84 7.34
CA GLU A 49 3.40 -6.06 7.66
C GLU A 49 4.02 -6.72 6.43
N ASP A 50 5.20 -7.33 6.64
CA ASP A 50 5.90 -8.12 5.64
C ASP A 50 5.85 -9.60 6.04
N SER A 51 5.30 -10.44 5.17
CA SER A 51 5.16 -11.89 5.39
C SER A 51 6.47 -12.67 5.14
N GLY A 52 7.53 -11.97 4.72
CA GLY A 52 8.85 -12.54 4.45
C GLY A 52 9.14 -12.79 2.97
N GLU A 53 8.14 -12.88 2.09
CA GLU A 53 8.36 -13.23 0.68
C GLU A 53 9.20 -12.19 -0.06
N GLY A 54 8.94 -10.91 0.20
CA GLY A 54 9.77 -9.84 -0.35
C GLY A 54 11.22 -9.91 0.13
N ARG A 55 11.47 -10.37 1.37
CA ARG A 55 12.83 -10.46 1.94
C ARG A 55 13.64 -11.53 1.24
N TRP A 56 13.12 -12.76 1.20
CA TRP A 56 13.86 -13.85 0.57
C TRP A 56 14.02 -13.61 -0.93
N THR A 57 13.05 -12.95 -1.59
CA THR A 57 13.16 -12.57 -3.02
C THR A 57 14.34 -11.61 -3.25
N VAL A 58 14.48 -10.57 -2.43
CA VAL A 58 15.59 -9.61 -2.55
C VAL A 58 16.93 -10.27 -2.18
N GLN A 59 16.94 -11.15 -1.19
CA GLN A 59 18.13 -11.91 -0.83
C GLN A 59 18.60 -12.82 -1.98
N ALA A 60 17.68 -13.57 -2.59
CA ALA A 60 17.98 -14.43 -3.73
C ALA A 60 18.50 -13.61 -4.92
N ALA A 61 17.93 -12.44 -5.20
CA ALA A 61 18.42 -11.55 -6.27
C ALA A 61 19.88 -11.12 -6.03
N ILE A 62 20.27 -10.85 -4.78
CA ILE A 62 21.66 -10.52 -4.41
C ILE A 62 22.59 -11.73 -4.62
N GLU A 63 22.17 -12.91 -4.16
CA GLU A 63 22.93 -14.16 -4.30
C GLU A 63 23.18 -14.53 -5.77
N GLU A 64 22.19 -14.29 -6.64
CA GLU A 64 22.25 -14.55 -8.08
C GLU A 64 22.83 -13.38 -8.90
N ALA A 65 23.20 -12.27 -8.26
CA ALA A 65 23.66 -11.03 -8.91
C ALA A 65 22.68 -10.49 -9.98
N VAL A 66 21.36 -10.59 -9.72
CA VAL A 66 20.29 -10.13 -10.60
C VAL A 66 19.71 -8.79 -10.10
N PRO A 67 19.54 -7.78 -10.97
CA PRO A 67 18.91 -6.52 -10.59
C PRO A 67 17.44 -6.69 -10.20
N ALA A 68 17.06 -6.13 -9.05
CA ALA A 68 15.70 -6.21 -8.49
C ALA A 68 15.27 -4.89 -7.84
N GLU A 69 15.48 -3.77 -8.53
CA GLU A 69 15.38 -2.40 -8.01
C GLU A 69 13.98 -2.10 -7.45
N VAL A 70 12.93 -2.36 -8.24
CA VAL A 70 11.54 -2.05 -7.84
C VAL A 70 11.08 -2.95 -6.70
N LEU A 71 11.48 -4.22 -6.69
CA LEU A 71 11.16 -5.15 -5.61
C LEU A 71 11.86 -4.75 -4.31
N SER A 72 13.12 -4.32 -4.41
CA SER A 72 13.92 -3.82 -3.28
C SER A 72 13.31 -2.54 -2.71
N ALA A 73 12.94 -1.59 -3.57
CA ALA A 73 12.27 -0.36 -3.17
C ALA A 73 10.92 -0.66 -2.50
N ALA A 74 10.10 -1.57 -3.07
CA ALA A 74 8.82 -1.96 -2.49
C ALA A 74 8.97 -2.63 -1.11
N LEU A 75 10.02 -3.43 -0.90
CA LEU A 75 10.35 -4.00 0.40
C LEU A 75 10.73 -2.90 1.41
N TYR A 76 11.58 -1.96 1.02
CA TYR A 76 12.01 -0.87 1.89
C TYR A 76 10.88 0.10 2.24
N THR A 77 9.93 0.34 1.33
CA THR A 77 8.71 1.09 1.63
C THR A 77 7.91 0.44 2.78
N ARG A 78 7.80 -0.91 2.80
CA ARG A 78 7.18 -1.60 3.94
C ARG A 78 7.95 -1.40 5.23
N PHE A 79 9.28 -1.44 5.21
CA PHE A 79 10.08 -1.18 6.41
C PHE A 79 9.92 0.25 6.92
N ARG A 80 9.89 1.22 6.00
CA ARG A 80 9.68 2.64 6.30
C ARG A 80 8.33 2.87 6.97
N SER A 81 7.28 2.17 6.52
CA SER A 81 5.90 2.29 7.02
C SER A 81 5.78 2.13 8.56
N ARG A 82 6.69 1.37 9.17
CA ARG A 82 6.76 1.15 10.63
C ARG A 82 7.20 2.36 11.45
N LYS A 83 7.79 3.36 10.80
CA LYS A 83 8.21 4.62 11.43
C LYS A 83 7.41 5.79 10.88
N GLU A 84 7.36 5.88 9.55
CA GLU A 84 6.68 6.92 8.80
C GLU A 84 5.78 6.29 7.77
N HIS A 85 4.48 6.58 7.85
CA HIS A 85 3.49 6.12 6.90
C HIS A 85 2.74 7.32 6.31
N THR A 86 2.26 7.12 5.09
CA THR A 86 1.47 8.09 4.35
C THR A 86 0.10 7.48 4.02
N PHE A 87 -0.76 8.27 3.37
CA PHE A 87 -2.02 7.77 2.84
C PHE A 87 -1.83 6.55 1.91
N ALA A 88 -0.72 6.49 1.16
CA ALA A 88 -0.41 5.37 0.28
C ALA A 88 -0.21 4.05 1.03
N GLU A 89 0.42 4.08 2.22
CA GLU A 89 0.56 2.89 3.04
C GLU A 89 -0.79 2.41 3.62
N ARG A 90 -1.71 3.33 3.95
CA ARG A 90 -3.07 2.97 4.37
C ARG A 90 -3.86 2.29 3.26
N ILE A 91 -3.70 2.73 2.01
CA ILE A 91 -4.24 2.06 0.83
C ILE A 91 -3.71 0.62 0.73
N LEU A 92 -2.40 0.45 0.94
CA LEU A 92 -1.75 -0.86 0.94
C LEU A 92 -2.31 -1.79 2.02
N SER A 93 -2.48 -1.29 3.25
CA SER A 93 -3.12 -2.04 4.34
C SER A 93 -4.57 -2.40 4.02
N ALA A 94 -5.33 -1.47 3.44
CA ALA A 94 -6.72 -1.71 3.05
C ALA A 94 -6.84 -2.81 1.99
N MET A 95 -5.97 -2.80 0.96
CA MET A 95 -5.92 -3.86 -0.04
C MET A 95 -5.59 -5.21 0.61
N ARG A 96 -4.56 -5.25 1.47
CA ARG A 96 -4.15 -6.48 2.20
C ARG A 96 -5.25 -7.05 3.07
N TYR A 97 -5.99 -6.18 3.76
CA TYR A 97 -7.15 -6.59 4.53
C TYR A 97 -8.25 -7.17 3.63
N LYS A 98 -8.57 -6.51 2.51
CA LYS A 98 -9.65 -6.94 1.61
C LYS A 98 -9.37 -8.25 0.88
N PHE A 99 -8.15 -8.50 0.37
CA PHE A 99 -7.87 -9.74 -0.37
C PHE A 99 -7.59 -10.95 0.53
N GLY A 100 -6.95 -10.72 1.69
CA GLY A 100 -6.36 -11.80 2.50
C GLY A 100 -6.71 -11.75 3.98
N GLY A 101 -7.54 -10.79 4.41
CA GLY A 101 -7.89 -10.63 5.82
C GLY A 101 -6.71 -10.21 6.70
N HIS A 102 -5.63 -9.65 6.12
CA HIS A 102 -4.45 -9.23 6.88
C HIS A 102 -4.79 -8.03 7.77
N ILE A 103 -4.73 -8.24 9.09
CA ILE A 103 -4.96 -7.20 10.10
C ILE A 103 -3.61 -6.58 10.46
N GLU A 104 -3.55 -5.25 10.51
CA GLU A 104 -2.37 -4.56 11.02
C GLU A 104 -2.13 -4.93 12.49
N LEU A 105 -0.87 -5.06 12.89
CA LEU A 105 -0.56 -5.16 14.31
C LEU A 105 -1.00 -3.86 14.99
N LYS A 106 -1.84 -3.97 16.03
CA LYS A 106 -2.18 -2.80 16.85
C LYS A 106 -0.87 -2.20 17.35
N GLU A 107 -0.68 -0.90 17.15
CA GLU A 107 0.41 -0.19 17.83
C GLU A 107 0.32 -0.54 19.31
N ALA A 108 1.40 -1.07 19.87
CA ALA A 108 1.49 -1.24 21.31
C ALA A 108 1.24 0.16 21.90
N VAL A 109 0.18 0.30 22.68
CA VAL A 109 -0.10 1.53 23.43
C VAL A 109 1.19 1.89 24.15
N LYS A 110 1.84 2.98 23.72
CA LYS A 110 2.96 3.53 24.47
C LYS A 110 2.41 3.86 25.85
N LYS A 111 2.81 3.09 26.86
CA LYS A 111 2.59 3.43 28.27
C LYS A 111 3.36 4.68 28.62
#